data_AF-A0AAW2JZ07-F1
#
_entry.id   AF-A0AAW2JZ07-F1
#
_cell.length_a   1.000
_cell.length_b   1.000
_cell.length_c   1.000
_cell.angle_alpha   90.00
_cell.angle_beta   90.00
_cell.angle_gamma   90.00
#
_symmetry.space_group_name_H-M   'P 1'
#
loop_
_entity.id
_entity.type
_entity.pdbx_description
1 polymer ?
#
loop_
_entity_poly.entity_id
_entity_poly.type
_entity_poly.pdbx_seq_one_letter_code
_entity_poly.pdbx_strand_id
1 'polypeptide(L)' 'MSTAKRNHNEYLVKWKGCSNKENTWEQVTNLKAFLSLVEAYHTSHAPRTSPSQVGENVKGRPHSRHP' A
#
# COMPACT_ATOMS: atom_id res chain seq x y z
N MET A 1 -13.03 -24.64 13.55
CA MET A 1 -13.07 -24.67 12.07
C MET A 1 -12.55 -23.33 11.57
N SER A 2 -11.34 -23.31 11.01
CA SER A 2 -10.68 -22.07 10.58
C SER A 2 -11.28 -21.64 9.24
N THR A 3 -12.14 -20.63 9.24
CA THR A 3 -12.60 -19.98 8.01
C THR A 3 -11.42 -19.22 7.44
N ALA A 4 -10.65 -19.86 6.56
CA ALA A 4 -9.65 -19.18 5.75
C ALA A 4 -10.37 -18.03 5.03
N LYS A 5 -10.05 -16.79 5.43
CA LYS A 5 -10.48 -15.60 4.69
C LYS A 5 -10.07 -15.84 3.24
N ARG A 6 -11.04 -15.98 2.34
CA ARG A 6 -10.79 -15.91 0.91
C ARG A 6 -10.43 -14.45 0.66
N ASN A 7 -9.13 -14.16 0.75
CA ASN A 7 -8.57 -12.86 0.43
C ASN A 7 -8.79 -12.67 -1.07
N HIS A 8 -9.98 -12.18 -1.43
CA HIS A 8 -10.41 -11.99 -2.81
C HIS A 8 -9.78 -10.70 -3.32
N ASN A 9 -8.45 -10.68 -3.36
CA ASN A 9 -7.71 -9.56 -3.88
C ASN A 9 -7.72 -9.71 -5.40
N GLU A 10 -8.51 -8.89 -6.07
CA GLU A 10 -8.56 -8.77 -7.52
C GLU A 10 -7.82 -7.51 -7.95
N TYR A 11 -7.11 -7.60 -9.07
CA TYR A 11 -6.28 -6.53 -9.62
C TYR A 11 -6.73 -6.24 -11.04
N LEU A 12 -6.86 -4.95 -11.37
CA LEU A 12 -7.06 -4.55 -12.76
C LEU A 12 -5.69 -4.58 -13.48
N VAL A 13 -5.50 -5.59 -14.33
CA VAL A 13 -4.21 -5.85 -14.98
C VAL A 13 -4.14 -5.14 -16.33
N LYS A 14 -3.03 -4.42 -16.55
CA LYS A 14 -2.68 -3.88 -17.86
C LYS A 14 -1.78 -4.87 -18.61
N TRP A 15 -2.32 -5.51 -19.65
CA TRP A 15 -1.56 -6.47 -20.46
C TRP A 15 -0.60 -5.79 -21.44
N LYS A 16 0.58 -6.40 -21.66
CA LYS A 16 1.59 -5.90 -22.60
C LYS A 16 1.09 -6.08 -24.04
N GLY A 17 1.20 -5.04 -24.86
CA GLY A 17 0.73 -5.06 -26.26
C GLY A 17 -0.77 -4.83 -26.44
N CYS A 18 -1.56 -4.92 -25.37
CA CYS A 18 -3.00 -4.64 -25.36
C CYS A 18 -3.28 -3.16 -25.10
N SER A 19 -4.45 -2.68 -25.51
CA SER A 19 -4.93 -1.35 -25.14
C SER A 19 -5.42 -1.30 -23.69
N ASN A 20 -5.61 -0.10 -23.12
CA ASN A 20 -6.19 0.04 -21.77
C ASN A 20 -7.65 -0.46 -21.68
N LYS A 21 -8.34 -0.56 -22.82
CA LYS A 21 -9.72 -1.06 -22.88
C LYS A 21 -9.80 -2.58 -22.65
N GLU A 22 -8.68 -3.27 -22.83
CA GLU A 22 -8.55 -4.71 -22.65
C GLU A 22 -8.04 -5.08 -21.25
N ASN A 23 -8.01 -4.12 -20.31
CA ASN A 23 -7.65 -4.43 -18.94
C ASN A 23 -8.71 -5.35 -18.33
N THR A 24 -8.27 -6.38 -17.60
CA THR A 24 -9.14 -7.36 -16.95
C THR A 24 -8.92 -7.39 -15.44
N TRP A 25 -9.97 -7.72 -14.70
CA TRP A 25 -9.88 -7.96 -13.26
C TRP A 25 -9.44 -9.40 -13.01
N GLU A 26 -8.23 -9.58 -12.48
CA GLU A 26 -7.64 -10.89 -12.23
C GLU A 26 -7.45 -11.13 -10.74
N GLN A 27 -7.71 -12.36 -10.30
CA GLN A 27 -7.42 -12.77 -8.93
C GLN A 27 -5.92 -12.98 -8.73
N VAL A 28 -5.40 -12.75 -7.52
CA VAL A 28 -3.97 -13.06 -7.18
C VAL A 28 -3.59 -14.48 -7.60
N THR A 29 -4.51 -15.43 -7.49
CA THR A 29 -4.27 -16.82 -7.86
C THR A 29 -4.00 -17.02 -9.35
N ASN A 30 -4.52 -16.15 -10.22
CA ASN A 30 -4.23 -16.13 -11.66
C ASN A 30 -2.87 -15.44 -11.94
N LEU A 31 -2.44 -14.55 -11.05
CA LEU A 31 -1.20 -13.77 -11.18
C LEU A 31 0.00 -14.39 -10.46
N LYS A 32 -0.03 -15.70 -10.15
CA LYS A 32 1.07 -16.40 -9.45
C LYS A 32 2.44 -16.24 -10.12
N ALA A 33 2.47 -16.21 -11.45
CA ALA A 33 3.71 -15.98 -12.21
C ALA A 33 4.22 -14.52 -12.14
N PHE A 34 3.39 -13.59 -11.66
CA PHE A 34 3.63 -12.15 -11.64
C PHE A 34 3.57 -11.57 -10.22
N LEU A 35 3.71 -12.39 -9.18
CA LEU A 35 3.63 -11.93 -7.79
C LEU A 35 4.63 -10.84 -7.44
N SER A 36 5.82 -10.85 -8.06
CA SER A 36 6.81 -9.78 -7.89
C SER A 36 6.29 -8.40 -8.32
N LEU A 37 5.44 -8.34 -9.37
CA LEU A 37 4.79 -7.10 -9.80
C LEU A 37 3.72 -6.67 -8.81
N VAL A 38 2.98 -7.62 -8.24
CA VAL A 38 1.97 -7.36 -7.20
C VAL A 38 2.63 -6.81 -5.93
N GLU A 39 3.75 -7.39 -5.51
CA GLU A 39 4.53 -6.91 -4.36
C GLU A 39 5.13 -5.51 -4.61
N ALA A 40 5.66 -5.25 -5.80
CA ALA A 40 6.16 -3.93 -6.17
C ALA A 40 5.04 -2.88 -6.16
N TYR A 41 3.85 -3.23 -6.67
CA TYR A 41 2.66 -2.39 -6.61
C TYR A 41 2.30 -2.04 -5.15
N HIS A 42 2.26 -3.03 -4.26
CA HIS A 42 2.00 -2.79 -2.83
C HIS A 42 3.09 -2.01 -2.12
N THR A 43 4.35 -2.11 -2.56
CA THR A 43 5.45 -1.35 -1.97
C THR A 43 5.34 0.13 -2.35
N SER A 44 5.02 0.43 -3.60
CA SER A 44 4.81 1.80 -4.12
C SER A 44 3.53 2.44 -3.58
N HIS A 45 2.48 1.64 -3.44
CA HIS A 45 1.17 2.06 -2.95
C HIS A 45 0.90 1.67 -1.51
N ALA A 46 1.93 1.26 -0.76
CA ALA A 46 1.82 1.13 0.68
C ALA A 46 1.23 2.45 1.17
N PRO A 47 0.19 2.42 2.01
CA PRO A 47 -0.29 3.66 2.60
C PRO A 47 0.94 4.30 3.21
N ARG A 48 1.35 5.45 2.66
CA ARG A 48 2.25 6.34 3.39
C ARG A 48 1.54 6.48 4.72
N THR A 49 2.08 5.87 5.77
CA THR A 49 1.81 6.33 7.12
C THR A 49 2.24 7.78 7.05
N SER A 50 1.26 8.63 6.79
CA SER A 50 1.47 10.01 6.42
C SER A 50 2.24 10.61 7.60
N PRO A 51 3.45 11.19 7.40
CA PRO A 51 4.17 11.81 8.50
C PRO A 51 3.41 13.01 9.08
N SER A 52 2.24 13.37 8.53
CA SER A 52 1.34 14.39 9.08
C SER A 52 0.81 14.09 10.50
N GLN A 53 1.17 12.97 11.13
CA GLN A 53 0.93 12.75 12.57
C GLN A 53 2.21 12.65 13.44
N VAL A 54 3.39 12.87 12.86
CA VAL A 54 4.66 13.11 13.59
C VAL A 54 5.05 14.56 13.31
N GLY A 55 4.54 15.49 14.13
CA GLY A 55 4.77 16.90 13.83
C GLY A 55 4.20 17.96 14.76
N GLU A 56 3.72 17.66 15.96
CA GLU A 56 3.53 18.69 16.98
C GLU A 56 4.02 18.19 18.35
N ASN A 57 5.30 18.37 18.62
CA ASN A 57 5.76 18.53 20.01
C ASN A 57 6.94 19.52 20.11
N VAL A 58 6.84 20.65 19.43
CA VAL A 58 7.74 21.80 19.59
C VAL A 58 6.94 23.09 19.68
N LYS A 59 6.58 23.46 20.92
CA LYS A 59 6.38 24.81 21.49
C LYS A 59 5.68 24.61 22.85
N GLY A 60 6.24 24.83 24.03
CA GLY A 60 7.50 25.43 24.46
C GLY A 60 7.35 25.80 25.94
N ARG A 61 8.41 25.64 26.73
CA ARG A 61 8.68 26.50 27.90
C ARG A 61 10.13 26.28 28.33
N PRO A 62 11.06 27.22 28.10
CA PRO A 62 12.29 27.23 28.87
C PRO A 62 11.89 27.55 30.31
N HIS A 63 12.03 26.57 31.21
CA HIS A 63 11.98 26.86 32.62
C HIS A 63 13.27 27.61 32.94
N SER A 64 13.15 28.92 33.13
CA SER A 64 14.20 29.75 33.70
C SER A 64 14.70 29.07 34.98
N ARG A 65 15.99 28.71 35.02
CA ARG A 65 16.69 28.46 36.28
C ARG A 65 17.79 29.50 36.40
N HIS A 66 17.54 30.42 37.32
CA HIS A 66 18.45 31.38 37.93
C HIS A 66 19.79 30.76 38.33
N PRO A 67 20.84 31.59 38.40
CA PRO A 67 21.27 32.08 39.71
C PRO A 67 20.82 33.52 40.02
#